data_AF-A0A352XN17-F1
#
_entry.id   AF-A0A352XN17-F1
#
_cell.length_a   1.000
_cell.length_b   1.000
_cell.length_c   1.000
_cell.angle_alpha   90.00
_cell.angle_beta   90.00
_cell.angle_gamma   90.00
#
_symmetry.space_group_name_H-M   'P 1'
#
loop_
_entity.id
_entity.type
_entity.pdbx_description
1 polymer ?
#
loop_
_entity_poly.entity_id
_entity_poly.type
_entity_poly.pdbx_seq_one_letter_code
_entity_poly.pdbx_strand_id
1 'polypeptide(L)' 'MKIVLGITGSIAAYKAADLASQLTKAGHQVHAIMTHSACEFITPLTLQTLTRHPVLVHLEDEKQSWQPGHIALAD' A
#
# COMPACT_ATOMS: atom_id res chain seq x y z
N MET A 1 11.28 -7.86 7.10
CA MET A 1 11.48 -6.40 6.90
C MET A 1 10.12 -5.76 6.61
N LYS A 2 9.95 -4.49 6.96
CA LYS A 2 8.77 -3.69 6.60
C LYS A 2 9.10 -2.85 5.38
N ILE A 3 8.29 -2.93 4.33
CA ILE A 3 8.52 -2.28 3.03
C ILE A 3 7.30 -1.44 2.69
N VAL A 4 7.52 -0.17 2.33
CA VAL A 4 6.49 0.68 1.74
C VAL A 4 6.67 0.67 0.22
N LEU A 5 5.61 0.30 -0.50
CA LEU A 5 5.60 0.23 -1.96
C LEU A 5 4.72 1.38 -2.51
N GLY A 6 5.37 2.45 -2.96
CA GLY A 6 4.70 3.58 -3.61
C GLY A 6 4.47 3.33 -5.11
N ILE A 7 3.25 3.54 -5.58
CA ILE A 7 2.83 3.27 -6.95
C ILE A 7 2.20 4.53 -7.55
N THR A 8 2.74 4.99 -8.67
CA THR A 8 2.30 6.23 -9.36
C THR A 8 1.70 5.94 -10.74
N GLY A 9 1.06 6.95 -11.36
CA GLY A 9 0.40 6.84 -12.66
C GLY A 9 1.35 6.61 -13.83
N SER A 10 1.72 5.35 -14.06
CA SER A 10 2.53 4.89 -15.19
C SER A 10 1.93 3.61 -15.75
N ILE A 11 2.13 3.37 -17.05
CA ILE A 11 1.76 2.09 -17.68
C ILE A 11 2.44 0.89 -16.99
N ALA A 12 3.56 1.09 -16.30
CA ALA A 12 4.22 0.04 -15.54
C ALA A 12 3.55 -0.31 -14.20
N ALA A 13 2.53 0.46 -13.76
CA ALA A 13 1.91 0.28 -12.44
C ALA A 13 1.32 -1.13 -12.24
N TYR A 14 0.79 -1.77 -13.29
CA TYR A 14 0.26 -3.14 -13.18
C TYR A 14 1.33 -4.16 -12.72
N LYS A 15 2.61 -3.92 -13.01
CA LYS A 15 3.73 -4.77 -12.58
C LYS A 15 3.97 -4.71 -11.08
N ALA A 16 3.44 -3.70 -10.39
CA ALA A 16 3.52 -3.60 -8.93
C ALA A 16 2.84 -4.79 -8.24
N ALA A 17 1.83 -5.42 -8.85
CA ALA A 17 1.23 -6.65 -8.33
C ALA A 17 2.24 -7.79 -8.21
N ASP A 18 3.03 -8.02 -9.26
CA ASP A 18 4.02 -9.10 -9.27
C ASP A 18 5.11 -8.84 -8.23
N LEU A 19 5.62 -7.60 -8.18
CA LEU A 19 6.59 -7.18 -7.15
C LEU A 19 6.04 -7.37 -5.72
N ALA A 20 4.82 -6.92 -5.46
CA ALA A 20 4.17 -7.07 -4.15
C ALA A 20 4.00 -8.55 -3.77
N SER A 21 3.62 -9.40 -4.72
CA SER A 21 3.49 -10.85 -4.55
C SER A 21 4.83 -11.49 -4.18
N GLN A 22 5.89 -11.16 -4.91
CA GLN A 22 7.23 -11.70 -4.67
C GLN A 22 7.79 -11.28 -3.30
N LEU A 23 7.67 -9.98 -2.95
CA LEU A 23 8.11 -9.47 -1.65
C LEU A 23 7.34 -10.10 -0.49
N THR A 24 6.03 -10.29 -0.66
CA THR A 24 5.20 -10.94 0.38
C THR A 24 5.56 -12.42 0.53
N LYS A 25 5.78 -13.15 -0.58
CA LYS A 25 6.25 -14.55 -0.57
C LYS A 25 7.65 -14.69 0.06
N ALA A 26 8.50 -13.69 -0.08
CA ALA A 26 9.79 -13.62 0.60
C ALA A 26 9.68 -13.33 2.11
N GLY A 27 8.46 -13.23 2.67
CA GLY A 27 8.22 -13.01 4.09
C GLY A 27 8.34 -11.54 4.53
N HIS A 28 8.29 -10.60 3.60
CA HIS A 28 8.27 -9.17 3.94
C HIS A 28 6.84 -8.68 4.22
N GLN A 29 6.71 -7.72 5.14
CA GLN A 29 5.48 -6.98 5.36
C GLN A 29 5.44 -5.81 4.39
N VAL A 30 4.58 -5.90 3.37
CA VAL A 30 4.49 -4.89 2.31
C VAL A 30 3.26 -4.04 2.55
N HIS A 31 3.43 -2.73 2.60
CA HIS A 31 2.34 -1.75 2.67
C HIS A 31 2.35 -0.93 1.38
N ALA A 32 1.29 -1.03 0.58
CA ALA A 32 1.22 -0.30 -0.68
C ALA A 32 0.54 1.06 -0.51
N ILE A 33 1.06 2.06 -1.22
CA ILE A 33 0.49 3.40 -1.31
C ILE A 33 0.37 3.74 -2.80
N MET A 34 -0.77 4.26 -3.21
CA MET A 34 -1.08 4.51 -4.62
C MET A 34 -1.52 5.95 -4.83
N THR A 35 -1.10 6.55 -5.94
CA THR A 35 -1.74 7.78 -6.43
C THR A 35 -3.07 7.46 -7.10
N HIS A 36 -4.00 8.42 -7.17
CA HIS A 36 -5.24 8.26 -7.94
C HIS A 36 -5.00 7.84 -9.39
N SER A 37 -4.01 8.44 -10.08
CA SER A 37 -3.65 8.06 -11.44
C SER A 37 -3.11 6.63 -11.57
N ALA A 38 -2.60 6.01 -10.50
CA ALA A 38 -2.20 4.61 -10.52
C ALA A 38 -3.41 3.67 -10.48
N CYS A 39 -4.51 4.09 -9.83
CA CYS A 39 -5.74 3.33 -9.73
C CYS A 39 -6.39 3.05 -11.09
N GLU A 40 -6.17 3.94 -12.06
CA GLU A 40 -6.61 3.77 -13.46
C GLU A 40 -5.91 2.60 -14.18
N PHE A 41 -4.70 2.22 -13.73
CA PHE A 41 -3.93 1.12 -14.32
C PHE A 41 -4.07 -0.19 -13.54
N ILE A 42 -4.25 -0.11 -12.23
CA ILE A 42 -4.40 -1.28 -11.36
C ILE A 42 -5.20 -0.92 -10.10
N THR A 43 -6.14 -1.78 -9.71
CA THR A 43 -7.01 -1.49 -8.56
C THR A 43 -6.29 -1.69 -7.21
N PRO A 44 -6.59 -0.87 -6.18
CA PRO A 44 -6.07 -1.07 -4.82
C PRO A 44 -6.38 -2.44 -4.23
N LEU A 45 -7.55 -3.03 -4.57
CA LEU A 45 -7.97 -4.35 -4.10
C LEU A 45 -6.97 -5.46 -4.46
N THR A 46 -6.35 -5.38 -5.65
CA THR A 46 -5.31 -6.32 -6.08
C THR A 46 -4.13 -6.29 -5.12
N LEU A 47 -3.64 -5.10 -4.78
CA LEU A 47 -2.49 -4.90 -3.90
C LEU A 47 -2.86 -5.28 -2.46
N GLN A 48 -4.07 -4.96 -2.00
CA GLN A 48 -4.55 -5.35 -0.67
C GLN A 48 -4.60 -6.87 -0.51
N THR A 49 -5.09 -7.57 -1.54
CA THR A 49 -5.17 -9.03 -1.53
C THR A 49 -3.77 -9.67 -1.50
N LEU A 50 -2.85 -9.15 -2.30
CA LEU A 50 -1.49 -9.70 -2.43
C LEU A 50 -0.64 -9.42 -1.19
N THR A 51 -0.72 -8.20 -0.66
CA THR A 51 0.09 -7.77 0.49
C THR A 51 -0.52 -8.18 1.83
N ARG A 52 -1.83 -8.48 1.87
CA ARG A 52 -2.62 -8.69 3.09
C ARG A 52 -2.62 -7.48 4.05
N HIS A 53 -2.39 -6.28 3.51
CA HIS A 53 -2.43 -5.02 4.24
C HIS A 53 -3.33 -4.02 3.50
N PRO A 54 -3.96 -3.08 4.21
CA PRO A 54 -4.69 -1.97 3.58
C PRO A 54 -3.78 -1.19 2.60
N VAL A 55 -4.38 -0.68 1.53
CA VAL A 55 -3.70 0.13 0.53
C VAL A 55 -4.21 1.55 0.66
N LEU A 56 -3.31 2.50 0.84
CA LEU A 56 -3.64 3.91 0.98
C LEU A 56 -3.66 4.57 -0.41
N VAL A 57 -4.75 5.26 -0.74
CA VAL A 57 -4.85 6.05 -1.99
C VAL A 57 -4.91 7.55 -1.68
N HIS A 58 -5.56 7.90 -0.57
CA HIS A 58 -5.66 9.24 -0.02
C HIS A 58 -5.25 9.27 1.45
N LEU A 59 -4.81 10.44 1.93
CA LEU A 59 -4.53 10.69 3.35
C LEU A 59 -5.78 10.48 4.24
N GLU A 60 -6.96 10.60 3.65
CA GLU A 60 -8.25 10.45 4.32
C GLU A 60 -8.70 8.98 4.43
N ASP A 61 -8.04 8.06 3.71
CA ASP A 61 -8.30 6.61 3.79
C ASP A 61 -7.80 6.03 5.13
N GLU A 62 -7.12 6.82 5.96
CA GLU A 62 -6.71 6.50 7.34
C GLU A 62 -7.90 6.25 8.29
N LYS A 63 -9.15 6.45 7.84
CA LYS A 63 -10.37 6.35 8.66
C LYS A 63 -10.65 4.98 9.27
N GLN A 64 -9.88 3.93 8.97
CA GLN A 64 -10.04 2.61 9.60
C GLN A 64 -9.05 2.33 10.75
N SER A 65 -8.12 3.25 11.05
CA SER A 65 -7.27 3.20 12.24
C SER A 65 -7.30 4.53 12.98
N TRP A 66 -8.40 4.79 13.68
CA TRP A 66 -8.47 5.85 14.67
C TRP A 66 -7.62 5.47 15.89
N GLN A 67 -6.30 5.59 15.74
CA GLN A 67 -5.38 5.94 16.81
C GLN A 67 -4.58 7.15 16.31
N PRO A 68 -4.84 8.36 16.85
CA PRO A 68 -4.09 9.56 16.47
C PRO A 68 -2.59 9.38 16.75
N GLY A 69 -1.78 9.38 15.69
CA GLY A 69 -0.32 9.19 15.76
C GLY A 69 0.48 10.32 16.42
N HIS A 70 -0.18 11.26 17.11
CA HIS A 70 0.47 12.43 17.73
C HIS A 70 0.85 12.24 19.21
N ILE A 71 0.34 11.19 19.87
CA ILE A 71 0.42 11.05 21.34
C ILE A 71 1.22 9.80 21.79
N ALA A 72 1.54 8.87 20.88
CA ALA A 72 2.19 7.60 21.25
C ALA A 72 3.74 7.63 21.22
N LEU A 73 4.37 8.80 21.08
CA LEU A 73 5.83 8.96 21.10
C LEU A 73 6.32 9.82 22.27
N ALA A 74 5.46 10.09 23.25
CA ALA A 74 5.79 10.87 24.45
C ALA A 74 5.54 10.14 25.78
N ASP A 75 5.39 8.80 25.76
CA ASP A 75 5.53 7.90 26.93
C ASP A 75 6.31 6.64 26.52
#